data_AF-A0A1F5A8U3-F1
#
_entry.id   AF-A0A1F5A8U3-F1
#
_cell.length_a   1.000
_cell.length_b   1.000
_cell.length_c   1.000
_cell.angle_alpha   90.00
_cell.angle_beta   90.00
_cell.angle_gamma   90.00
#
_symmetry.space_group_name_H-M   'P 1'
#
loop_
_entity.id
_entity.type
_entity.pdbx_description
1 polymer ?
#
loop_
_entity_poly.entity_id
_entity_poly.type
_entity_poly.pdbx_seq_one_letter_code
_entity_poly.pdbx_strand_id
1 'polypeptide(L)'
;MTRRLALAGLALAILAGMAVAQELTYVGAQKCVVCHKSEAQGRQFPIWEGTKHPKSCEALTSPKAAEAAKAMGVDRPADDPRCLKCHAPLAAEAPEFKTEGVSCETCHGPGSAYRKLNIMKDRAESAKNGLILYGSPEAIKAQCMTCHENPHGIAFDFASAWDKIKHPVPKK
;
A
#
# COMPACT_ATOMS: atom_id res chain seq x y z
N MET A 1 68.30 -1.28 -37.18
CA MET A 1 67.42 -1.82 -36.12
C MET A 1 66.60 -0.68 -35.53
N THR A 2 65.39 -0.44 -36.03
CA THR A 2 64.47 0.56 -35.46
C THR A 2 63.05 0.00 -35.55
N ARG A 3 62.67 -0.80 -34.55
CA ARG A 3 61.31 -1.31 -34.41
C ARG A 3 60.43 -0.22 -33.81
N ARG A 4 59.46 0.23 -34.60
CA ARG A 4 58.33 1.07 -34.20
C ARG A 4 57.53 0.35 -33.13
N LEU A 5 57.42 0.91 -31.94
CA LEU A 5 56.47 0.47 -30.91
C LEU A 5 55.14 1.19 -31.17
N ALA A 6 54.17 0.46 -31.72
CA ALA A 6 52.79 0.90 -31.79
C ALA A 6 52.17 0.74 -30.39
N LEU A 7 51.88 1.85 -29.71
CA LEU A 7 50.99 1.83 -28.54
C LEU A 7 49.54 1.76 -29.02
N ALA A 8 48.99 0.54 -29.04
CA ALA A 8 47.55 0.32 -29.07
C ALA A 8 47.12 -0.10 -27.66
N GLY A 9 46.82 0.88 -26.80
CA GLY A 9 46.27 0.67 -25.47
C GLY A 9 44.77 0.90 -25.46
N LEU A 10 44.03 -0.20 -25.45
CA LEU A 10 42.57 -0.34 -25.45
C LEU A 10 41.88 0.56 -24.39
N ALA A 11 41.07 1.52 -24.82
CA ALA A 11 40.16 2.26 -23.96
C ALA A 11 39.01 1.35 -23.52
N LEU A 12 39.06 0.85 -22.28
CA LEU A 12 38.00 0.06 -21.69
C LEU A 12 36.88 1.02 -21.20
N ALA A 13 35.88 1.25 -22.03
CA ALA A 13 34.67 1.97 -21.63
C ALA A 13 33.84 1.09 -20.68
N ILE A 14 33.92 1.37 -19.38
CA ILE A 14 33.04 0.79 -18.37
C ILE A 14 31.66 1.46 -18.55
N LEU A 15 30.78 0.84 -19.34
CA LEU A 15 29.35 1.15 -19.34
C LEU A 15 28.74 0.56 -18.06
N ALA A 16 28.80 1.33 -16.96
CA ALA A 16 27.97 1.07 -15.79
C ALA A 16 26.51 1.28 -16.19
N GLY A 17 25.78 0.18 -16.41
CA GLY A 17 24.34 0.23 -16.61
C GLY A 17 23.68 0.76 -15.34
N MET A 18 23.25 2.02 -15.36
CA MET A 18 22.39 2.56 -14.33
C MET A 18 21.03 1.87 -14.46
N ALA A 19 20.74 0.92 -13.57
CA ALA A 19 19.41 0.41 -13.39
C ALA A 19 18.53 1.57 -12.93
N VAL A 20 17.69 2.09 -13.82
CA VAL A 20 16.66 3.07 -13.46
C VAL A 20 15.65 2.31 -12.62
N ALA A 21 15.68 2.50 -11.29
CA ALA A 21 14.64 2.01 -10.42
C ALA A 21 13.32 2.67 -10.86
N GLN A 22 12.32 1.85 -11.15
CA GLN A 22 11.00 2.37 -11.52
C GLN A 22 10.38 3.05 -10.30
N GLU A 23 10.13 4.36 -10.39
CA GLU A 23 9.46 5.11 -9.34
C GLU A 23 7.97 4.71 -9.31
N LEU A 24 7.58 3.97 -8.28
CA LEU A 24 6.21 3.53 -8.06
C LEU A 24 5.49 4.59 -7.22
N THR A 25 4.28 4.95 -7.64
CA THR A 25 3.47 5.99 -7.01
C THR A 25 2.08 5.49 -6.70
N TYR A 26 1.46 6.06 -5.68
CA TYR A 26 0.09 5.78 -5.31
C TYR A 26 -0.86 6.45 -6.31
N VAL A 27 -2.02 5.84 -6.54
CA VAL A 27 -2.99 6.34 -7.52
C VAL A 27 -4.39 6.59 -6.93
N GLY A 28 -4.61 6.18 -5.68
CA GLY A 28 -5.86 6.34 -4.96
C GLY A 28 -6.89 5.25 -5.30
N ALA A 29 -7.77 4.97 -4.34
CA ALA A 29 -8.80 3.93 -4.42
C ALA A 29 -9.76 4.13 -5.61
N GLN A 30 -9.96 5.37 -6.06
CA GLN A 30 -10.80 5.70 -7.22
C GLN A 30 -10.26 5.15 -8.55
N LYS A 31 -8.97 4.81 -8.65
CA LYS A 31 -8.46 4.10 -9.83
C LYS A 31 -8.73 2.60 -9.76
N CYS A 32 -8.85 2.05 -8.56
CA CYS A 32 -9.14 0.64 -8.31
C CYS A 32 -10.61 0.29 -8.60
N VAL A 33 -11.56 1.16 -8.22
CA VAL A 33 -13.02 0.92 -8.37
C VAL A 33 -13.45 0.67 -9.81
N VAL A 34 -12.73 1.23 -10.79
CA VAL A 34 -13.02 1.09 -12.22
C VAL A 34 -13.16 -0.38 -12.62
N CYS A 35 -12.31 -1.26 -12.07
CA CYS A 35 -12.33 -2.70 -12.34
C CYS A 35 -12.86 -3.52 -11.16
N HIS A 36 -12.64 -3.10 -9.91
CA HIS A 36 -12.85 -3.94 -8.72
C HIS A 36 -14.23 -3.80 -8.04
N LYS A 37 -15.26 -3.41 -8.79
CA LYS A 37 -16.64 -3.24 -8.29
C LYS A 37 -17.57 -4.43 -8.51
N SER A 38 -17.29 -5.26 -9.52
CA SER A 38 -18.22 -6.31 -9.96
C SER A 38 -18.11 -7.60 -9.13
N GLU A 39 -19.17 -8.41 -9.16
CA GLU A 39 -19.17 -9.76 -8.57
C GLU A 39 -18.10 -10.66 -9.19
N ALA A 40 -17.88 -10.56 -10.51
CA ALA A 40 -16.84 -11.31 -11.20
C ALA A 40 -15.42 -10.99 -10.68
N GLN A 41 -15.22 -9.82 -10.08
CA GLN A 41 -13.96 -9.42 -9.46
C GLN A 41 -14.00 -9.55 -7.93
N GLY A 42 -15.06 -10.13 -7.33
CA GLY A 42 -15.17 -10.33 -5.89
C GLY A 42 -15.63 -9.12 -5.09
N ARG A 43 -16.22 -8.10 -5.74
CA ARG A 43 -16.74 -6.87 -5.09
C ARG A 43 -15.74 -6.20 -4.13
N GLN A 44 -14.46 -6.22 -4.47
CA GLN A 44 -13.37 -5.79 -3.57
C GLN A 44 -13.55 -4.35 -3.10
N PHE A 45 -13.87 -3.43 -4.02
CA PHE A 45 -14.10 -2.03 -3.66
C PHE A 45 -15.35 -1.85 -2.78
N PRO A 46 -16.56 -2.35 -3.16
CA PRO A 46 -17.73 -2.27 -2.28
C PRO A 46 -17.53 -2.88 -0.89
N ILE A 47 -16.77 -3.98 -0.77
CA ILE A 47 -16.46 -4.61 0.51
C ILE A 47 -15.57 -3.66 1.34
N TRP A 48 -14.47 -3.17 0.76
CA TRP A 48 -13.57 -2.20 1.43
C TRP A 48 -14.31 -0.94 1.86
N GLU A 49 -15.12 -0.36 0.96
CA GLU A 49 -15.91 0.85 1.19
C GLU A 49 -16.90 0.68 2.36
N GLY A 50 -17.45 -0.53 2.52
CA GLY A 50 -18.34 -0.89 3.63
C GLY A 50 -17.63 -1.07 4.99
N THR A 51 -16.31 -1.02 5.05
CA THR A 51 -15.55 -1.17 6.30
C THR A 51 -15.22 0.16 6.99
N LYS A 52 -14.45 0.10 8.08
CA LYS A 52 -13.96 1.30 8.80
C LYS A 52 -12.68 1.88 8.19
N HIS A 53 -11.96 1.12 7.37
CA HIS A 53 -10.71 1.55 6.73
C HIS A 53 -10.82 2.86 5.93
N PRO A 54 -11.80 3.05 5.02
CA PRO A 54 -11.95 4.31 4.28
C PRO A 54 -12.28 5.52 5.18
N LYS A 55 -12.77 5.28 6.40
CA LYS A 55 -13.19 6.31 7.36
C LYS A 55 -12.16 6.54 8.46
N SER A 56 -11.01 5.86 8.41
CA SER A 56 -10.06 5.87 9.51
C SER A 56 -9.47 7.26 9.75
N CYS A 57 -9.18 8.02 8.70
CA CYS A 57 -8.66 9.39 8.86
C CYS A 57 -9.70 10.31 9.48
N GLU A 58 -10.95 10.24 9.00
CA GLU A 58 -12.08 11.00 9.54
C GLU A 58 -12.29 10.70 11.03
N ALA A 59 -12.12 9.45 11.47
CA ALA A 59 -12.28 9.05 12.86
C ALA A 59 -11.35 9.80 13.83
N LEU A 60 -10.21 10.32 13.37
CA LEU A 60 -9.30 11.14 14.18
C LEU A 60 -9.90 12.49 14.59
N THR A 61 -10.98 12.93 13.94
CA THR A 61 -11.70 14.18 14.28
C THR A 61 -12.74 13.98 15.38
N SER A 62 -12.97 12.74 15.82
CA SER A 62 -14.00 12.44 16.82
C SER A 62 -13.58 12.87 18.24
N PRO A 63 -14.54 13.18 19.13
CA PRO A 63 -14.24 13.47 20.54
C PRO A 63 -13.46 12.35 21.23
N LYS A 64 -13.79 11.08 20.91
CA LYS A 64 -13.07 9.91 21.44
C LYS A 64 -11.61 9.87 20.99
N ALA A 65 -11.34 10.22 19.73
CA ALA A 65 -9.97 10.30 19.25
C ALA A 65 -9.20 11.44 19.93
N ALA A 66 -9.84 12.60 20.14
CA ALA A 66 -9.23 13.72 20.88
C ALA A 66 -8.87 13.34 22.33
N GLU A 67 -9.75 12.60 23.02
CA GLU A 67 -9.48 12.10 24.37
C GLU A 67 -8.27 11.14 24.41
N ALA A 68 -8.25 10.15 23.51
CA ALA A 68 -7.14 9.20 23.41
C ALA A 68 -5.82 9.90 23.02
N ALA A 69 -5.88 10.85 22.09
CA ALA A 69 -4.75 11.65 21.65
C ALA A 69 -4.16 12.49 22.80
N LYS A 70 -5.02 13.12 23.62
CA LYS A 70 -4.59 13.89 24.79
C LYS A 70 -3.81 13.03 25.79
N ALA A 71 -4.25 11.80 26.04
CA ALA A 71 -3.52 10.85 26.90
C ALA A 71 -2.12 10.50 26.36
N MET A 72 -1.89 10.70 25.07
CA MET A 72 -0.61 10.50 24.38
C MET A 72 0.18 11.80 24.17
N GLY A 73 -0.27 12.93 24.70
CA GLY A 73 0.33 14.24 24.46
C GLY A 73 0.28 14.66 22.99
N VAL A 74 -0.84 14.40 22.33
CA VAL A 74 -1.11 14.76 20.93
C VAL A 74 -2.29 15.74 20.90
N ASP A 75 -2.06 16.97 20.44
CA ASP A 75 -3.12 17.98 20.34
C ASP A 75 -3.94 17.84 19.05
N ARG A 76 -3.28 17.53 17.93
CA ARG A 76 -3.88 17.43 16.59
C ARG A 76 -3.68 16.04 16.00
N PRO A 77 -4.46 15.02 16.40
CA PRO A 77 -4.25 13.65 15.95
C PRO A 77 -4.36 13.48 14.44
N ALA A 78 -5.22 14.25 13.77
CA ALA A 78 -5.37 14.23 12.31
C ALA A 78 -4.13 14.74 11.55
N ASP A 79 -3.13 15.33 12.23
CA ASP A 79 -1.90 15.83 11.62
C ASP A 79 -0.64 15.18 12.22
N ASP A 80 -0.79 14.36 13.28
CA ASP A 80 0.33 13.74 13.97
C ASP A 80 0.69 12.39 13.32
N PRO A 81 1.94 12.20 12.86
CA PRO A 81 2.40 10.94 12.25
C PRO A 81 2.16 9.71 13.13
N ARG A 82 2.18 9.85 14.46
CA ARG A 82 1.92 8.75 15.41
C ARG A 82 0.50 8.20 15.28
N CYS A 83 -0.46 9.04 14.88
CA CYS A 83 -1.84 8.66 14.61
C CYS A 83 -2.04 8.26 13.15
N LEU A 84 -1.46 9.03 12.22
CA LEU A 84 -1.60 8.80 10.77
C LEU A 84 -1.01 7.48 10.32
N LYS A 85 0.02 6.95 11.00
CA LYS A 85 0.59 5.62 10.71
C LYS A 85 -0.45 4.49 10.59
N CYS A 86 -1.58 4.59 11.31
CA CYS A 86 -2.67 3.62 11.26
C CYS A 86 -3.95 4.16 10.60
N HIS A 87 -4.16 5.47 10.67
CA HIS A 87 -5.42 6.08 10.27
C HIS A 87 -5.39 6.72 8.88
N ALA A 88 -4.21 7.00 8.33
CA ALA A 88 -3.99 7.37 6.95
C ALA A 88 -2.54 7.01 6.56
N PRO A 89 -2.20 5.71 6.45
CA PRO A 89 -0.80 5.28 6.41
C PRO A 89 -0.02 5.83 5.21
N LEU A 90 -0.72 6.18 4.13
CA LEU A 90 -0.13 6.76 2.93
C LEU A 90 0.13 8.28 3.04
N ALA A 91 -0.35 8.95 4.09
CA ALA A 91 -0.33 10.43 4.16
C ALA A 91 1.08 11.05 4.12
N ALA A 92 2.12 10.31 4.50
CA ALA A 92 3.49 10.79 4.43
C ALA A 92 4.08 10.72 3.01
N GLU A 93 3.68 9.72 2.22
CA GLU A 93 4.23 9.45 0.88
C GLU A 93 3.34 10.01 -0.23
N ALA A 94 2.03 10.06 -0.01
CA ALA A 94 1.01 10.57 -0.93
C ALA A 94 -0.07 11.36 -0.15
N PRO A 95 0.24 12.59 0.29
CA PRO A 95 -0.64 13.40 1.11
C PRO A 95 -2.00 13.70 0.45
N GLU A 96 -2.08 13.68 -0.88
CA GLU A 96 -3.33 13.82 -1.64
C GLU A 96 -4.34 12.70 -1.35
N PHE A 97 -3.89 11.53 -0.90
CA PHE A 97 -4.74 10.40 -0.52
C PHE A 97 -4.96 10.28 0.99
N LYS A 98 -4.49 11.24 1.80
CA LYS A 98 -4.67 11.24 3.26
C LYS A 98 -6.13 11.00 3.68
N THR A 99 -7.07 11.62 2.97
CA THR A 99 -8.50 11.53 3.28
C THR A 99 -9.12 10.17 2.94
N GLU A 100 -8.45 9.33 2.14
CA GLU A 100 -8.89 7.94 1.90
C GLU A 100 -8.68 7.03 3.12
N GLY A 101 -7.96 7.50 4.14
CA GLY A 101 -7.62 6.72 5.32
C GLY A 101 -6.75 5.50 4.97
N VAL A 102 -7.16 4.32 5.43
CA VAL A 102 -6.56 3.05 5.01
C VAL A 102 -7.13 2.68 3.63
N SER A 103 -6.35 2.95 2.59
CA SER A 103 -6.72 2.76 1.19
C SER A 103 -6.44 1.33 0.70
N CYS A 104 -6.86 1.01 -0.53
CA CYS A 104 -6.49 -0.23 -1.21
C CYS A 104 -4.96 -0.43 -1.22
N GLU A 105 -4.22 0.65 -1.47
CA GLU A 105 -2.77 0.63 -1.67
C GLU A 105 -2.00 0.55 -0.35
N THR A 106 -2.66 0.76 0.79
CA THR A 106 -2.08 0.45 2.12
C THR A 106 -1.75 -1.03 2.27
N CYS A 107 -2.57 -1.91 1.68
CA CYS A 107 -2.33 -3.36 1.70
C CYS A 107 -1.76 -3.87 0.38
N HIS A 108 -2.09 -3.23 -0.75
CA HIS A 108 -1.72 -3.74 -2.08
C HIS A 108 -0.54 -3.03 -2.73
N GLY A 109 0.06 -2.03 -2.06
CA GLY A 109 1.20 -1.28 -2.58
C GLY A 109 0.82 -0.24 -3.65
N PRO A 110 1.79 0.51 -4.18
CA PRO A 110 1.53 1.60 -5.11
C PRO A 110 1.10 1.10 -6.49
N GLY A 111 -0.08 1.54 -6.93
CA GLY A 111 -0.77 1.04 -8.12
C GLY A 111 -0.35 1.65 -9.45
N SER A 112 0.59 2.60 -9.49
CA SER A 112 0.92 3.34 -10.73
C SER A 112 1.34 2.43 -11.88
N ALA A 113 2.07 1.36 -11.58
CA ALA A 113 2.58 0.42 -12.56
C ALA A 113 1.60 -0.73 -12.85
N TYR A 114 1.10 -1.42 -11.81
CA TYR A 114 0.32 -2.65 -12.00
C TYR A 114 -1.15 -2.42 -12.40
N ARG A 115 -1.72 -1.23 -12.19
CA ARG A 115 -3.14 -0.97 -12.52
C ARG A 115 -3.48 -1.09 -14.00
N LYS A 116 -2.48 -1.04 -14.89
CA LYS A 116 -2.69 -1.13 -16.34
C LYS A 116 -3.29 -2.50 -16.66
N LEU A 117 -4.36 -2.54 -17.44
CA LEU A 117 -5.13 -3.78 -17.68
C LEU A 117 -4.26 -4.93 -18.22
N ASN A 118 -3.29 -4.62 -19.08
CA ASN A 118 -2.38 -5.61 -19.65
C ASN A 118 -1.43 -6.23 -18.60
N ILE A 119 -1.16 -5.53 -17.50
CA ILE A 119 -0.39 -6.01 -16.35
C ILE A 119 -1.31 -6.67 -15.33
N MET A 120 -2.38 -5.98 -14.89
CA MET A 120 -3.31 -6.44 -13.85
C MET A 120 -3.95 -7.81 -14.13
N LYS A 121 -4.14 -8.15 -15.40
CA LYS A 121 -4.70 -9.46 -15.80
C LYS A 121 -3.80 -10.64 -15.42
N ASP A 122 -2.49 -10.40 -15.29
CA ASP A 122 -1.48 -11.37 -14.88
C ASP A 122 -1.03 -11.07 -13.44
N ARG A 123 -1.29 -12.02 -12.54
CA ARG A 123 -1.00 -11.86 -11.11
C ARG A 123 0.50 -11.79 -10.82
N ALA A 124 1.32 -12.57 -11.53
CA ALA A 124 2.76 -12.57 -11.33
C ALA A 124 3.38 -11.29 -11.88
N GLU A 125 2.90 -10.82 -13.03
CA GLU A 125 3.36 -9.56 -13.61
C GLU A 125 2.95 -8.36 -12.75
N SER A 126 1.74 -8.38 -12.19
CA SER A 126 1.29 -7.35 -11.24
C SER A 126 2.20 -7.28 -10.01
N ALA A 127 2.58 -8.43 -9.45
CA ALA A 127 3.47 -8.50 -8.28
C ALA A 127 4.87 -7.93 -8.57
N LYS A 128 5.43 -8.22 -9.75
CA LYS A 128 6.70 -7.61 -10.20
C LYS A 128 6.60 -6.09 -10.35
N ASN A 129 5.41 -5.57 -10.62
CA ASN A 129 5.12 -4.15 -10.81
C ASN A 129 4.57 -3.48 -9.54
N GLY A 130 4.83 -4.05 -8.35
CA GLY A 130 4.54 -3.41 -7.06
C GLY A 130 3.27 -3.89 -6.33
N LEU A 131 2.49 -4.80 -6.93
CA LEU A 131 1.33 -5.37 -6.23
C LEU A 131 1.80 -6.26 -5.07
N ILE A 132 1.40 -5.92 -3.86
CA ILE A 132 1.63 -6.76 -2.69
C ILE A 132 0.58 -7.88 -2.67
N LEU A 133 1.09 -9.11 -2.62
CA LEU A 133 0.30 -10.33 -2.50
C LEU A 133 0.65 -11.05 -1.21
N TYR A 134 -0.38 -11.43 -0.45
CA TYR A 134 -0.21 -12.21 0.77
C TYR A 134 -0.30 -13.70 0.44
N GLY A 135 0.81 -14.40 0.63
CA GLY A 135 0.93 -15.82 0.28
C GLY A 135 0.34 -16.79 1.31
N SER A 136 0.00 -16.32 2.51
CA SER A 136 -0.56 -17.16 3.58
C SER A 136 -1.47 -16.36 4.53
N PRO A 137 -2.34 -17.03 5.30
CA PRO A 137 -3.12 -16.39 6.36
C PRO A 137 -2.27 -15.63 7.39
N GLU A 138 -1.07 -16.13 7.68
CA GLU A 138 -0.12 -15.52 8.62
C GLU A 138 0.42 -14.20 8.06
N ALA A 139 0.75 -14.14 6.76
CA ALA A 139 1.17 -12.91 6.11
C ALA A 139 0.05 -11.85 6.09
N ILE A 140 -1.20 -12.28 5.87
CA ILE A 140 -2.38 -11.40 5.96
C ILE A 140 -2.53 -10.88 7.39
N LYS A 141 -2.46 -11.77 8.39
CA LYS A 141 -2.57 -11.39 9.79
C LYS A 141 -1.48 -10.42 10.20
N ALA A 142 -0.23 -10.67 9.78
CA ALA A 142 0.88 -9.77 10.04
C ALA A 142 0.63 -8.36 9.51
N GLN A 143 0.10 -8.23 8.28
CA GLN A 143 -0.32 -6.92 7.75
C GLN A 143 -1.36 -6.26 8.65
N CYS A 144 -2.41 -6.98 9.05
CA CYS A 144 -3.44 -6.41 9.91
C CYS A 144 -2.87 -5.93 11.25
N MET A 145 -1.95 -6.70 11.84
CA MET A 145 -1.37 -6.38 13.15
C MET A 145 -0.49 -5.13 13.14
N THR A 146 0.02 -4.68 11.98
CA THR A 146 0.78 -3.40 11.89
C THR A 146 0.03 -2.22 12.49
N CYS A 147 -1.31 -2.26 12.45
CA CYS A 147 -2.19 -1.26 13.04
C CYS A 147 -3.03 -1.79 14.22
N HIS A 148 -3.31 -3.10 14.24
CA HIS A 148 -4.28 -3.72 15.15
C HIS A 148 -3.67 -4.49 16.33
N GLU A 149 -2.36 -4.41 16.54
CA GLU A 149 -1.70 -4.99 17.71
C GLU A 149 -2.02 -4.20 19.00
N ASN A 150 -3.21 -4.46 19.56
CA ASN A 150 -3.75 -3.86 20.78
C ASN A 150 -3.65 -2.31 20.86
N PRO A 151 -3.98 -1.55 19.79
CA PRO A 151 -3.89 -0.11 19.81
C PRO A 151 -4.85 0.46 20.87
N HIS A 152 -4.35 1.37 21.70
CA HIS A 152 -5.14 2.01 22.76
C HIS A 152 -5.82 1.02 23.74
N GLY A 153 -5.23 -0.17 23.91
CA GLY A 153 -5.80 -1.23 24.76
C GLY A 153 -7.05 -1.90 24.16
N ILE A 154 -7.28 -1.74 22.86
CA ILE A 154 -8.41 -2.34 22.15
C ILE A 154 -8.00 -3.68 21.56
N ALA A 155 -8.56 -4.76 22.10
CA ALA A 155 -8.37 -6.10 21.57
C ALA A 155 -8.92 -6.21 20.12
N PHE A 156 -8.23 -6.97 19.28
CA PHE A 156 -8.60 -7.19 17.90
C PHE A 156 -8.84 -8.68 17.61
N ASP A 157 -10.07 -9.00 17.19
CA ASP A 157 -10.42 -10.33 16.68
C ASP A 157 -10.15 -10.39 15.17
N PHE A 158 -9.02 -10.98 14.82
CA PHE A 158 -8.61 -11.15 13.42
C PHE A 158 -9.58 -11.99 12.61
N ALA A 159 -10.13 -13.08 13.16
CA ALA A 159 -10.98 -13.98 12.39
C ALA A 159 -12.27 -13.27 11.98
N SER A 160 -12.94 -12.64 12.94
CA SER A 160 -14.16 -11.85 12.70
C SER A 160 -13.92 -10.62 11.83
N ALA A 161 -12.76 -9.97 11.95
CA ALA A 161 -12.42 -8.82 11.11
C ALA A 161 -12.10 -9.25 9.68
N TRP A 162 -11.38 -10.36 9.50
CA TRP A 162 -11.03 -10.90 8.19
C TRP A 162 -12.27 -11.27 7.39
N ASP A 163 -13.28 -11.86 8.02
CA ASP A 163 -14.55 -12.21 7.37
C ASP A 163 -15.30 -11.00 6.78
N LYS A 164 -15.05 -9.80 7.29
CA LYS A 164 -15.67 -8.55 6.81
C LYS A 164 -14.95 -7.92 5.64
N ILE A 165 -13.66 -8.20 5.45
CA ILE A 165 -12.82 -7.54 4.44
C ILE A 165 -12.34 -8.50 3.36
N LYS A 166 -12.28 -9.82 3.61
CA LYS A 166 -11.83 -10.80 2.61
C LYS A 166 -12.66 -10.68 1.34
N HIS A 167 -11.96 -10.54 0.21
CA HIS A 167 -12.59 -10.32 -1.11
C HIS A 167 -11.95 -11.21 -2.17
N PRO A 168 -12.07 -12.56 -2.03
CA PRO A 168 -11.53 -13.47 -3.03
C PRO A 168 -12.25 -13.26 -4.37
N VAL A 169 -11.50 -13.36 -5.46
CA VAL A 169 -12.08 -13.39 -6.81
C VAL A 169 -12.76 -14.76 -6.97
N PRO A 170 -14.08 -14.87 -7.22
CA PRO A 170 -14.80 -16.16 -7.08
C PRO A 170 -14.30 -17.32 -7.95
N LYS A 171 -13.56 -17.03 -9.02
CA LYS A 171 -13.07 -18.01 -10.00
C LYS A 171 -11.54 -18.22 -9.97
N LYS A 172 -10.85 -17.70 -8.95
CA LYS A 172 -9.39 -17.82 -8.77
C LYS A 172 -9.09 -18.24 -7.33
#